data_AF-A0A6A7BX06-F1
#
_entry.id   AF-A0A6A7BX06-F1
#
_cell.length_a   1.000
_cell.length_b   1.000
_cell.length_c   1.000
_cell.angle_alpha   90.00
_cell.angle_beta   90.00
_cell.angle_gamma   90.00
#
_symmetry.space_group_name_H-M   'P 1'
#
loop_
_entity.id
_entity.type
_entity.pdbx_description
1 polymer ?
#
loop_
_entity_poly.entity_id
_entity_poly.type
_entity_poly.pdbx_seq_one_letter_code
_entity_poly.pdbx_strand_id
1 'polypeptide(L)'
;FQDDEEFEEDVFEEGDEYRERRFMEEQAREDCQVKGIECPICAKDMLGLGEEEVAVHVNRCLDGEPLPAKEVVIGAEGAGEIKKIPKPGQANPITLGEGSKKGSAFNRLMSGHAESAAWAEAASSEIASRGKPAYQRTCPFYKILPGFSICVDAFRYGAVADCQAYFLSHFHSDHYIGLSSSWTHGPIYCSKVTANLVKQQLRVDPQYVVPLEFEVQVEVPGTNGVKVTMIPANHCPGSSLFLFEKTTHGSLKRVLHCGDFRACRMHVEHPLLMPDVRCKITGKTKEQKIDVCYLDTTYLNPKYAFPSQTEVIDACADICVRFSKHSVDDSDGWKTVNRQRAGESMANFVRTSHQNVEEADDGEEIKLQKSPYADQKILKTKQTPKVESGCGRLLVVVGTYSIGKERICLGIAKALNSKIYAPAAKRRIVAALEDPELDERMTSDPRSAQVHMTPLFDIRAETLDDYLREHYPHFTRAVGFRPSGWNYRPPGSRFLDAPAVQTVLNGDNWKSTYKAANMVPQRGSTGRTSCFGVPYSEHSSFRELTMFCCALRIDKVIPTVNVGSAKSRERMKTWCERWTAEKKKNGLWKLPADEVW
;
A
#
# COMPACT_ATOMS: atom_id res chain seq x y z
N PHE A 1 -21.13 -29.83 -29.75
CA PHE A 1 -20.49 -29.92 -28.43
C PHE A 1 -19.87 -28.57 -28.17
N GLN A 2 -20.71 -27.67 -27.64
CA GLN A 2 -20.29 -26.40 -27.04
C GLN A 2 -19.66 -26.78 -25.70
N ASP A 3 -18.37 -26.53 -25.55
CA ASP A 3 -17.76 -26.43 -24.23
C ASP A 3 -17.93 -24.98 -23.79
N ASP A 4 -19.00 -24.76 -23.02
CA ASP A 4 -19.16 -23.62 -22.15
C ASP A 4 -18.14 -23.74 -21.00
N GLU A 5 -16.86 -23.46 -21.28
CA GLU A 5 -15.95 -22.99 -20.23
C GLU A 5 -16.28 -21.53 -19.97
N GLU A 6 -17.30 -21.33 -19.14
CA GLU A 6 -17.55 -20.10 -18.42
C GLU A 6 -16.28 -19.78 -17.61
N PHE A 7 -15.37 -19.01 -18.22
CA PHE A 7 -14.32 -18.28 -17.52
C PHE A 7 -15.03 -17.29 -16.59
N GLU A 8 -15.51 -17.78 -15.44
CA GLU A 8 -16.06 -16.96 -14.37
C GLU A 8 -15.06 -15.83 -14.09
N GLU A 9 -15.50 -14.58 -14.28
CA GLU A 9 -14.75 -13.36 -13.94
C GLU A 9 -14.12 -13.54 -12.56
N ASP A 10 -12.81 -13.68 -12.57
CA ASP A 10 -12.00 -13.99 -11.41
C ASP A 10 -12.19 -12.82 -10.41
N VAL A 11 -12.89 -13.06 -9.29
CA VAL A 11 -13.10 -12.15 -8.15
C VAL A 11 -11.76 -11.67 -7.51
N PHE A 12 -10.63 -11.97 -8.16
CA PHE A 12 -9.25 -11.56 -7.91
C PHE A 12 -8.83 -10.23 -8.55
N GLU A 13 -9.61 -9.67 -9.48
CA GLU A 13 -9.14 -8.54 -10.29
C GLU A 13 -9.19 -7.16 -9.60
N GLU A 14 -9.72 -7.06 -8.38
CA GLU A 14 -9.74 -5.78 -7.67
C GLU A 14 -8.41 -5.51 -6.96
N GLY A 15 -7.44 -5.00 -7.73
CA GLY A 15 -6.14 -4.61 -7.22
C GLY A 15 -6.15 -3.45 -6.23
N ASP A 16 -5.00 -3.17 -5.61
CA ASP A 16 -4.81 -2.08 -4.64
C ASP A 16 -5.25 -0.73 -5.26
N GLU A 17 -4.87 -0.49 -6.51
CA GLU A 17 -5.32 0.65 -7.32
C GLU A 17 -6.83 0.69 -7.54
N TYR A 18 -7.50 -0.45 -7.74
CA TYR A 18 -8.94 -0.49 -7.99
C TYR A 18 -9.73 -0.29 -6.71
N ARG A 19 -9.27 -0.86 -5.60
CA ARG A 19 -9.86 -0.69 -4.26
C ARG A 19 -9.83 0.75 -3.83
N GLU A 20 -8.66 1.39 -3.88
CA GLU A 20 -8.56 2.81 -3.53
C GLU A 20 -9.47 3.68 -4.41
N ARG A 21 -9.55 3.43 -5.73
CA ARG A 21 -10.40 4.23 -6.63
C ARG A 21 -11.88 4.06 -6.35
N ARG A 22 -12.37 2.82 -6.36
CA ARG A 22 -13.78 2.49 -6.12
C ARG A 22 -14.23 3.07 -4.79
N PHE A 23 -13.33 3.08 -3.82
CA PHE A 23 -13.60 3.57 -2.49
C PHE A 23 -13.58 5.10 -2.37
N MET A 24 -12.64 5.78 -3.03
CA MET A 24 -12.66 7.24 -3.15
C MET A 24 -13.95 7.72 -3.83
N GLU A 25 -14.45 6.98 -4.83
CA GLU A 25 -15.75 7.24 -5.47
C GLU A 25 -16.95 6.98 -4.53
N GLU A 26 -16.90 5.95 -3.69
CA GLU A 26 -17.94 5.63 -2.71
C GLU A 26 -17.97 6.65 -1.55
N GLN A 27 -16.80 7.07 -1.06
CA GLN A 27 -16.68 8.10 -0.03
C GLN A 27 -17.14 9.47 -0.53
N ALA A 28 -16.81 9.84 -1.77
CA ALA A 28 -17.33 11.07 -2.38
C ALA A 28 -18.87 11.08 -2.44
N ARG A 29 -19.49 9.90 -2.64
CA ARG A 29 -20.96 9.75 -2.60
C ARG A 29 -21.53 9.86 -1.19
N GLU A 30 -20.90 9.25 -0.19
CA GLU A 30 -21.32 9.37 1.21
C GLU A 30 -21.14 10.80 1.75
N ASP A 31 -20.01 11.47 1.45
CA ASP A 31 -19.74 12.85 1.86
C ASP A 31 -20.72 13.85 1.22
N CYS A 32 -21.14 13.64 -0.03
CA CYS A 32 -22.21 14.41 -0.67
C CYS A 32 -23.58 14.21 -0.02
N GLN A 33 -23.82 13.10 0.68
CA GLN A 33 -25.06 12.86 1.41
C GLN A 33 -25.04 13.45 2.83
N VAL A 34 -23.86 13.71 3.40
CA VAL A 34 -23.69 14.13 4.81
C VAL A 34 -23.42 15.63 4.96
N LYS A 35 -22.92 16.32 3.92
CA LYS A 35 -22.73 17.78 3.95
C LYS A 35 -23.93 18.51 3.34
N GLY A 36 -24.58 19.33 4.15
CA GLY A 36 -25.49 20.37 3.65
C GLY A 36 -24.78 21.24 2.61
N ILE A 37 -25.54 21.74 1.63
CA ILE A 37 -25.02 22.60 0.57
C ILE A 37 -24.73 23.96 1.19
N GLU A 38 -23.47 24.35 1.37
CA GLU A 38 -23.09 25.70 1.81
C GLU A 38 -22.75 26.59 0.62
N CYS A 39 -23.10 27.88 0.69
CA CYS A 39 -22.67 28.86 -0.31
C CYS A 39 -21.14 29.05 -0.28
N PRO A 40 -20.41 28.84 -1.39
CA PRO A 40 -18.94 28.87 -1.41
C PRO A 40 -18.33 30.27 -1.21
N ILE A 41 -19.13 31.33 -1.16
CA ILE A 41 -18.67 32.71 -1.04
C ILE A 41 -18.93 33.27 0.37
N CYS A 42 -20.13 33.07 0.91
CA CYS A 42 -20.49 33.59 2.22
C CYS A 42 -20.61 32.53 3.32
N ALA A 43 -20.39 31.25 2.99
CA ALA A 43 -20.49 30.10 3.90
C ALA A 43 -21.84 29.96 4.61
N LYS A 44 -22.92 30.51 4.04
CA LYS A 44 -24.28 30.30 4.53
C LYS A 44 -24.80 28.93 4.11
N ASP A 45 -25.44 28.25 5.05
CA ASP A 45 -26.14 26.99 4.81
C ASP A 45 -27.33 27.21 3.87
N MET A 46 -27.45 26.36 2.85
CA MET A 46 -28.47 26.41 1.80
C MET A 46 -29.42 25.19 1.89
N LEU A 47 -29.39 24.45 3.00
CA LEU A 47 -30.33 23.36 3.28
C LEU A 47 -31.79 23.83 3.13
N GLY A 48 -32.55 23.14 2.26
CA GLY A 48 -33.98 23.39 2.02
C GLY A 48 -34.31 24.35 0.87
N LEU A 49 -33.31 24.91 0.19
CA LEU A 49 -33.51 25.73 -1.02
C LEU A 49 -33.53 24.87 -2.29
N GLY A 50 -34.37 25.22 -3.26
CA GLY A 50 -34.37 24.59 -4.59
C GLY A 50 -33.11 24.96 -5.38
N GLU A 51 -32.71 24.13 -6.36
CA GLU A 51 -31.51 24.36 -7.18
C GLU A 51 -31.46 25.75 -7.83
N GLU A 52 -32.61 26.27 -8.25
CA GLU A 52 -32.75 27.61 -8.84
C GLU A 52 -32.49 28.73 -7.81
N GLU A 53 -32.91 28.53 -6.56
CA GLU A 53 -32.70 29.48 -5.45
C GLU A 53 -31.23 29.49 -4.98
N VAL A 54 -30.57 28.32 -5.01
CA VAL A 54 -29.13 28.19 -4.74
C VAL A 54 -28.33 28.95 -5.80
N ALA A 55 -28.64 28.76 -7.08
CA ALA A 55 -27.97 29.47 -8.18
C ALA A 55 -28.14 30.99 -8.09
N VAL A 56 -29.36 31.47 -7.80
CA VAL A 56 -29.64 32.90 -7.64
C VAL A 56 -28.87 33.51 -6.46
N HIS A 57 -28.78 32.79 -5.33
CA HIS A 57 -28.02 33.25 -4.17
C HIS A 57 -26.51 33.32 -4.43
N VAL A 58 -25.93 32.29 -5.05
CA VAL A 58 -24.49 32.26 -5.37
C VAL A 58 -24.13 33.37 -6.36
N ASN A 59 -24.94 33.59 -7.39
CA ASN A 59 -24.72 34.66 -8.36
C ASN A 59 -24.80 36.06 -7.74
N ARG A 60 -25.77 36.31 -6.84
CA ARG A 60 -25.85 37.60 -6.14
C ARG A 60 -24.77 37.82 -5.09
N CYS A 61 -24.26 36.76 -4.47
CA CYS A 61 -23.07 36.83 -3.63
C CYS A 61 -21.82 37.19 -4.44
N LEU A 62 -21.70 36.71 -5.69
CA LEU A 62 -20.65 37.13 -6.62
C LEU A 62 -20.75 38.63 -6.95
N ASP A 63 -21.98 39.14 -7.07
CA ASP A 63 -22.27 40.55 -7.44
C ASP A 63 -22.23 41.53 -6.24
N GLY A 64 -21.98 41.08 -5.02
CA GLY A 64 -21.81 41.93 -3.83
C GLY A 64 -23.10 42.40 -3.15
N GLU A 65 -24.27 41.86 -3.52
CA GLU A 65 -25.57 42.19 -2.91
C GLU A 65 -26.24 40.94 -2.26
N PRO A 66 -25.81 40.51 -1.07
CA PRO A 66 -26.40 39.36 -0.38
C PRO A 66 -27.83 39.67 0.10
N LEU A 67 -28.77 38.73 -0.08
CA LEU A 67 -30.14 38.89 0.40
C LEU A 67 -30.20 39.02 1.94
N PRO A 68 -31.09 39.87 2.48
CA PRO A 68 -31.37 39.92 3.91
C PRO A 68 -32.03 38.62 4.37
N ALA A 69 -31.62 38.12 5.54
CA ALA A 69 -32.04 36.83 6.06
C ALA A 69 -33.56 36.76 6.25
N LYS A 70 -34.20 35.71 5.73
CA LYS A 70 -35.43 35.20 6.36
C LYS A 70 -34.98 34.37 7.55
N GLU A 71 -35.30 34.82 8.76
CA GLU A 71 -35.28 33.95 9.93
C GLU A 71 -36.32 32.87 9.69
N VAL A 72 -35.88 31.72 9.18
CA VAL A 72 -36.66 30.50 9.29
C VAL A 72 -36.47 30.04 10.72
N VAL A 73 -37.41 30.41 11.58
CA VAL A 73 -37.62 29.73 12.86
C VAL A 73 -38.07 28.31 12.50
N ILE A 74 -37.09 27.42 12.28
CA ILE A 74 -37.35 26.00 12.34
C ILE A 74 -37.56 25.74 13.83
N GLY A 75 -38.81 25.44 14.19
CA GLY A 75 -39.13 24.95 15.52
C GLY A 75 -38.15 23.85 15.88
N ALA A 76 -37.54 23.98 17.05
CA ALA A 76 -36.71 22.95 17.65
C ALA A 76 -37.59 21.75 18.04
N GLU A 77 -38.12 21.04 17.04
CA GLU A 77 -38.59 19.68 17.20
C GLU A 77 -37.39 18.76 16.98
N GLY A 78 -36.59 18.66 18.03
CA GLY A 78 -35.76 17.50 18.35
C GLY A 78 -34.92 16.92 17.21
N ALA A 79 -33.89 17.64 16.76
CA ALA A 79 -32.62 16.98 16.49
C ALA A 79 -32.05 16.54 17.85
N GLY A 80 -32.67 15.53 18.45
CA GLY A 80 -32.14 14.90 19.64
C GLY A 80 -30.72 14.46 19.30
N GLU A 81 -29.75 14.80 20.15
CA GLU A 81 -28.49 14.08 20.22
C GLU A 81 -28.85 12.59 20.19
N ILE A 82 -28.66 11.92 19.05
CA ILE A 82 -28.77 10.48 18.99
C ILE A 82 -27.62 10.03 19.89
N LYS A 83 -27.95 9.70 21.14
CA LYS A 83 -27.01 9.12 22.09
C LYS A 83 -26.31 7.99 21.36
N LYS A 84 -25.00 8.15 21.22
CA LYS A 84 -24.06 7.25 20.53
C LYS A 84 -23.96 5.94 21.32
N ILE A 85 -25.02 5.15 21.34
CA ILE A 85 -25.09 3.90 22.08
C ILE A 85 -24.04 2.96 21.48
N PRO A 86 -23.05 2.51 22.26
CA PRO A 86 -22.06 1.55 21.77
C PRO A 86 -22.74 0.28 21.29
N LYS A 87 -22.46 -0.13 20.05
CA LYS A 87 -23.05 -1.33 19.46
C LYS A 87 -22.13 -2.52 19.69
N PRO A 88 -22.65 -3.70 20.08
CA PRO A 88 -21.85 -4.89 20.14
C PRO A 88 -21.24 -5.19 18.76
N GLY A 89 -19.94 -5.46 18.75
CA GLY A 89 -19.27 -6.02 17.60
C GLY A 89 -19.74 -7.45 17.34
N GLN A 90 -19.36 -8.00 16.19
CA GLN A 90 -19.60 -9.41 15.90
C GLN A 90 -18.90 -10.30 16.94
N ALA A 91 -19.57 -11.37 17.35
CA ALA A 91 -18.99 -12.35 18.26
C ALA A 91 -17.70 -12.92 17.68
N ASN A 92 -16.62 -12.93 18.48
CA ASN A 92 -15.33 -13.40 18.02
C ASN A 92 -15.19 -14.91 18.23
N PRO A 93 -15.01 -15.72 17.17
CA PRO A 93 -14.87 -17.17 17.28
C PRO A 93 -13.48 -17.59 17.81
N ILE A 94 -12.55 -16.65 17.98
CA ILE A 94 -11.15 -16.92 18.30
C ILE A 94 -10.92 -16.79 19.81
N THR A 95 -10.54 -17.89 20.44
CA THR A 95 -10.24 -17.95 21.87
C THR A 95 -8.75 -17.70 22.15
N LEU A 96 -8.43 -16.50 22.63
CA LEU A 96 -7.08 -16.13 23.08
C LEU A 96 -6.84 -16.62 24.52
N GLY A 97 -6.50 -17.89 24.74
CA GLY A 97 -6.49 -18.34 26.14
C GLY A 97 -6.11 -19.76 26.40
N GLU A 98 -6.81 -20.69 25.79
CA GLU A 98 -6.59 -22.09 26.05
C GLU A 98 -5.39 -22.53 25.23
N GLY A 99 -4.26 -22.72 25.89
CA GLY A 99 -3.15 -23.45 25.29
C GLY A 99 -3.69 -24.72 24.64
N SER A 100 -3.01 -25.19 23.61
CA SER A 100 -3.19 -26.49 22.94
C SER A 100 -3.15 -27.66 23.94
N LYS A 101 -4.07 -27.69 24.90
CA LYS A 101 -4.58 -28.90 25.50
C LYS A 101 -5.24 -29.62 24.34
N LYS A 102 -5.04 -30.93 24.31
CA LYS A 102 -5.66 -31.87 23.38
C LYS A 102 -7.19 -31.73 23.46
N GLY A 103 -7.75 -30.69 22.85
CA GLY A 103 -9.18 -30.63 22.57
C GLY A 103 -9.47 -31.86 21.73
N SER A 104 -10.53 -32.57 22.07
CA SER A 104 -11.01 -33.67 21.24
C SER A 104 -11.13 -33.18 19.79
N ALA A 105 -11.00 -34.09 18.82
CA ALA A 105 -11.20 -33.74 17.41
C ALA A 105 -12.51 -32.97 17.20
N PHE A 106 -13.53 -33.26 18.03
CA PHE A 106 -14.78 -32.54 18.12
C PHE A 106 -14.63 -31.06 18.48
N ASN A 107 -13.88 -30.67 19.51
CA ASN A 107 -13.69 -29.26 19.86
C ASN A 107 -12.99 -28.47 18.74
N ARG A 108 -12.03 -29.10 18.04
CA ARG A 108 -11.38 -28.49 16.87
C ARG A 108 -12.35 -28.31 15.71
N LEU A 109 -13.17 -29.33 15.42
CA LEU A 109 -14.22 -29.25 14.39
C LEU A 109 -15.23 -28.15 14.72
N MET A 110 -15.72 -28.07 15.96
CA MET A 110 -16.68 -27.05 16.39
C MET A 110 -16.07 -25.64 16.33
N SER A 111 -14.81 -25.46 16.74
CA SER A 111 -14.10 -24.18 16.58
C SER A 111 -13.95 -23.78 15.11
N GLY A 112 -13.69 -24.74 14.22
CA GLY A 112 -13.61 -24.50 12.77
C GLY A 112 -14.97 -24.14 12.13
N HIS A 113 -16.06 -24.76 12.61
CA HIS A 113 -17.42 -24.40 12.18
C HIS A 113 -17.83 -23.01 12.68
N ALA A 114 -17.52 -22.68 13.94
CA ALA A 114 -17.77 -21.35 14.50
C ALA A 114 -16.99 -20.26 13.74
N GLU A 115 -15.71 -20.51 13.42
CA GLU A 115 -14.90 -19.61 12.61
C GLU A 115 -15.48 -19.42 11.20
N SER A 116 -15.85 -20.51 10.53
CA SER A 116 -16.49 -20.45 9.20
C SER A 116 -17.81 -19.67 9.21
N ALA A 117 -18.64 -19.86 10.26
CA ALA A 117 -19.90 -19.16 10.43
C ALA A 117 -19.70 -17.66 10.66
N ALA A 118 -18.75 -17.28 11.53
CA ALA A 118 -18.42 -15.88 11.77
C ALA A 118 -17.89 -15.20 10.50
N TRP A 119 -17.06 -15.87 9.71
CA TRP A 119 -16.63 -15.33 8.41
C TRP A 119 -17.79 -15.14 7.43
N ALA A 120 -18.73 -16.08 7.37
CA ALA A 120 -19.91 -15.97 6.51
C ALA A 120 -20.82 -14.82 6.92
N GLU A 121 -21.07 -14.66 8.22
CA GLU A 121 -21.84 -13.56 8.79
C GLU A 121 -21.16 -12.20 8.59
N ALA A 122 -19.83 -12.13 8.72
CA ALA A 122 -19.07 -10.90 8.45
C ALA A 122 -19.24 -10.48 6.97
N ALA A 123 -19.11 -11.43 6.04
CA ALA A 123 -19.26 -11.17 4.61
C ALA A 123 -20.69 -10.75 4.25
N SER A 124 -21.71 -11.43 4.78
CA SER A 124 -23.11 -11.07 4.52
C SER A 124 -23.47 -9.71 5.13
N SER A 125 -22.97 -9.40 6.34
CA SER A 125 -23.17 -8.12 7.00
C SER A 125 -22.53 -6.97 6.22
N GLU A 126 -21.31 -7.16 5.69
CA GLU A 126 -20.65 -6.15 4.87
C GLU A 126 -21.50 -5.82 3.62
N ILE A 127 -21.95 -6.84 2.89
CA ILE A 127 -22.80 -6.68 1.70
C ILE A 127 -24.12 -5.99 2.07
N ALA A 128 -24.77 -6.41 3.15
CA ALA A 128 -26.04 -5.84 3.63
C ALA A 128 -25.90 -4.42 4.21
N SER A 129 -24.67 -3.95 4.43
CA SER A 129 -24.37 -2.63 5.01
C SER A 129 -23.83 -1.60 4.02
N ARG A 130 -23.75 -1.97 2.73
CA ARG A 130 -23.41 -1.04 1.65
C ARG A 130 -24.39 0.13 1.62
N GLY A 131 -23.85 1.35 1.59
CA GLY A 131 -24.62 2.60 1.65
C GLY A 131 -25.31 2.92 2.99
N LYS A 132 -25.13 2.10 4.04
CA LYS A 132 -25.68 2.40 5.36
C LYS A 132 -24.75 3.31 6.17
N PRO A 133 -25.25 4.22 7.00
CA PRO A 133 -24.41 5.04 7.87
C PRO A 133 -23.71 4.20 8.95
N ALA A 134 -22.58 4.71 9.47
CA ALA A 134 -21.69 3.98 10.39
C ALA A 134 -22.40 3.37 11.61
N TYR A 135 -23.35 4.08 12.22
CA TYR A 135 -24.10 3.61 13.39
C TYR A 135 -25.00 2.38 13.13
N GLN A 136 -25.30 2.08 11.85
CA GLN A 136 -26.04 0.88 11.47
C GLN A 136 -25.12 -0.31 11.16
N ARG A 137 -23.82 -0.06 10.91
CA ARG A 137 -22.85 -1.10 10.59
C ARG A 137 -22.48 -1.89 11.85
N THR A 138 -22.02 -3.12 11.68
CA THR A 138 -21.54 -3.97 12.78
C THR A 138 -20.04 -4.18 12.60
N CYS A 139 -19.25 -3.92 13.63
CA CYS A 139 -17.80 -4.13 13.55
C CYS A 139 -17.49 -5.63 13.42
N PRO A 140 -16.76 -6.06 12.39
CA PRO A 140 -16.46 -7.47 12.17
C PRO A 140 -15.42 -7.97 13.18
N PHE A 141 -15.48 -9.27 13.50
CA PHE A 141 -14.66 -9.82 14.59
C PHE A 141 -13.15 -9.69 14.36
N TYR A 142 -12.69 -9.69 13.11
CA TYR A 142 -11.26 -9.61 12.77
C TYR A 142 -10.68 -8.20 12.90
N LYS A 143 -11.49 -7.19 13.25
CA LYS A 143 -11.05 -5.83 13.63
C LYS A 143 -11.09 -5.59 15.15
N ILE A 144 -11.51 -6.59 15.92
CA ILE A 144 -11.63 -6.55 17.38
C ILE A 144 -10.61 -7.54 17.98
N LEU A 145 -9.87 -7.11 18.99
CA LEU A 145 -8.91 -7.97 19.70
C LEU A 145 -9.58 -8.61 20.94
N PRO A 146 -9.87 -9.92 20.93
CA PRO A 146 -10.64 -10.57 22.00
C PRO A 146 -10.03 -10.42 23.39
N GLY A 147 -10.74 -9.82 24.33
CA GLY A 147 -10.26 -9.64 25.70
C GLY A 147 -9.18 -8.56 25.87
N PHE A 148 -8.96 -7.73 24.85
CA PHE A 148 -8.05 -6.58 24.90
C PHE A 148 -8.78 -5.24 24.97
N SER A 149 -10.11 -5.19 24.70
CA SER A 149 -10.86 -3.94 24.61
C SER A 149 -10.28 -2.96 23.59
N ILE A 150 -9.73 -3.50 22.50
CA ILE A 150 -9.05 -2.76 21.44
C ILE A 150 -9.70 -3.09 20.10
N CYS A 151 -9.88 -2.07 19.27
CA CYS A 151 -10.17 -2.22 17.85
C CYS A 151 -9.02 -1.64 17.01
N VAL A 152 -8.72 -2.27 15.88
CA VAL A 152 -7.72 -1.79 14.91
C VAL A 152 -8.40 -1.51 13.57
N ASP A 153 -8.17 -0.33 13.00
CA ASP A 153 -8.68 0.12 11.69
C ASP A 153 -10.21 -0.03 11.57
N ALA A 154 -10.94 0.33 12.63
CA ALA A 154 -12.36 0.03 12.82
C ALA A 154 -13.25 1.28 12.93
N PHE A 155 -12.97 2.31 12.13
CA PHE A 155 -13.56 3.64 12.32
C PHE A 155 -14.93 3.83 11.65
N ARG A 156 -15.30 2.94 10.71
CA ARG A 156 -16.57 3.02 9.97
C ARG A 156 -17.78 2.40 10.67
N TYR A 157 -17.64 1.96 11.92
CA TYR A 157 -18.64 1.19 12.65
C TYR A 157 -19.28 1.95 13.83
N GLY A 158 -19.00 3.25 13.96
CA GLY A 158 -19.43 4.03 15.12
C GLY A 158 -18.76 3.58 16.43
N ALA A 159 -19.41 3.81 17.56
CA ALA A 159 -18.93 3.36 18.85
C ALA A 159 -19.09 1.84 18.99
N VAL A 160 -17.99 1.11 19.16
CA VAL A 160 -17.99 -0.34 19.40
C VAL A 160 -18.07 -0.59 20.90
N ALA A 161 -19.02 -1.43 21.33
CA ALA A 161 -19.16 -1.81 22.74
C ALA A 161 -17.90 -2.47 23.28
N ASP A 162 -17.58 -2.19 24.54
CA ASP A 162 -16.40 -2.67 25.26
C ASP A 162 -15.03 -2.26 24.66
N CYS A 163 -15.01 -1.46 23.61
CA CYS A 163 -13.80 -0.85 23.06
C CYS A 163 -13.39 0.38 23.89
N GLN A 164 -12.14 0.39 24.35
CA GLN A 164 -11.55 1.47 25.14
C GLN A 164 -10.47 2.23 24.36
N ALA A 165 -9.92 1.62 23.31
CA ALA A 165 -8.85 2.19 22.51
C ALA A 165 -8.98 1.76 21.04
N TYR A 166 -8.95 2.75 20.14
CA TYR A 166 -8.91 2.52 18.70
C TYR A 166 -7.49 2.73 18.20
N PHE A 167 -7.00 1.83 17.37
CA PHE A 167 -5.68 1.92 16.75
C PHE A 167 -5.84 2.15 15.25
N LEU A 168 -5.08 3.10 14.71
CA LEU A 168 -4.98 3.32 13.26
C LEU A 168 -3.57 2.93 12.81
N SER A 169 -3.47 1.88 12.01
CA SER A 169 -2.18 1.32 11.57
C SER A 169 -1.42 2.26 10.63
N HIS A 170 -2.12 2.96 9.74
CA HIS A 170 -1.57 3.92 8.79
C HIS A 170 -2.68 4.80 8.16
N PHE A 171 -2.30 5.78 7.33
CA PHE A 171 -3.22 6.78 6.76
C PHE A 171 -3.65 6.47 5.31
N HIS A 172 -4.22 5.28 5.06
CA HIS A 172 -4.97 4.99 3.83
C HIS A 172 -6.48 4.93 4.10
N SER A 173 -7.26 5.31 3.10
CA SER A 173 -8.69 5.63 3.24
C SER A 173 -9.53 4.44 3.68
N ASP A 174 -9.23 3.25 3.19
CA ASP A 174 -9.89 2.01 3.56
C ASP A 174 -9.61 1.58 5.02
N HIS A 175 -8.58 2.13 5.66
CA HIS A 175 -8.26 1.91 7.07
C HIS A 175 -8.83 3.00 7.99
N TYR A 176 -8.78 4.28 7.58
CA TYR A 176 -9.30 5.39 8.39
C TYR A 176 -10.78 5.72 8.13
N ILE A 177 -11.44 5.08 7.15
CA ILE A 177 -12.83 5.39 6.78
C ILE A 177 -13.73 5.48 8.02
N GLY A 178 -14.54 6.54 8.06
CA GLY A 178 -15.41 6.88 9.18
C GLY A 178 -14.79 7.85 10.18
N LEU A 179 -13.46 8.05 10.16
CA LEU A 179 -12.84 9.16 10.89
C LEU A 179 -13.18 10.50 10.25
N SER A 180 -13.61 11.44 11.08
CA SER A 180 -13.89 12.83 10.71
C SER A 180 -13.74 13.73 11.93
N SER A 181 -13.90 15.04 11.75
CA SER A 181 -13.92 16.02 12.85
C SER A 181 -14.99 15.76 13.91
N SER A 182 -16.00 14.93 13.61
CA SER A 182 -17.07 14.55 14.56
C SER A 182 -16.70 13.36 15.46
N TRP A 183 -15.51 12.78 15.27
CA TRP A 183 -15.07 11.61 16.03
C TRP A 183 -15.02 11.90 17.53
N THR A 184 -15.69 11.03 18.30
CA THR A 184 -15.86 11.17 19.76
C THR A 184 -15.96 9.80 20.46
N HIS A 185 -15.64 8.72 19.75
CA HIS A 185 -15.91 7.34 20.21
C HIS A 185 -14.79 6.76 21.10
N GLY A 186 -13.66 7.46 21.21
CA GLY A 186 -12.54 7.05 22.05
C GLY A 186 -11.19 7.54 21.52
N PRO A 187 -10.11 7.33 22.27
CA PRO A 187 -8.75 7.68 21.86
C PRO A 187 -8.29 6.84 20.66
N ILE A 188 -7.57 7.49 19.75
CA ILE A 188 -6.98 6.96 18.52
C ILE A 188 -5.46 6.90 18.71
N TYR A 189 -4.93 5.70 18.86
CA TYR A 189 -3.51 5.43 18.98
C TYR A 189 -2.90 5.17 17.60
N CYS A 190 -1.85 5.90 17.25
CA CYS A 190 -1.18 5.76 15.96
C CYS A 190 0.24 6.34 15.99
N SER A 191 0.99 6.21 14.89
CA SER A 191 2.29 6.87 14.77
C SER A 191 2.14 8.40 14.75
N LYS A 192 3.22 9.11 15.08
CA LYS A 192 3.25 10.58 14.99
C LYS A 192 2.90 11.10 13.59
N VAL A 193 3.42 10.47 12.53
CA VAL A 193 3.10 10.81 11.13
C VAL A 193 1.61 10.62 10.85
N THR A 194 1.03 9.48 11.24
CA THR A 194 -0.41 9.24 11.09
C THR A 194 -1.24 10.24 11.90
N ALA A 195 -0.83 10.56 13.13
CA ALA A 195 -1.50 11.56 13.96
C ALA A 195 -1.51 12.96 13.30
N ASN A 196 -0.40 13.37 12.68
CA ASN A 196 -0.31 14.63 11.96
C ASN A 196 -1.33 14.68 10.80
N LEU A 197 -1.39 13.60 10.01
CA LEU A 197 -2.32 13.49 8.88
C LEU A 197 -3.78 13.45 9.34
N VAL A 198 -4.11 12.71 10.40
CA VAL A 198 -5.46 12.64 10.98
C VAL A 198 -5.94 14.02 11.44
N LYS A 199 -5.10 14.79 12.15
CA LYS A 199 -5.43 16.14 12.59
C LYS A 199 -5.55 17.11 11.41
N GLN A 200 -4.65 17.03 10.44
CA GLN A 200 -4.56 17.99 9.34
C GLN A 200 -5.63 17.75 8.25
N GLN A 201 -5.79 16.51 7.82
CA GLN A 201 -6.64 16.14 6.68
C GLN A 201 -8.08 15.83 7.12
N LEU A 202 -8.25 15.08 8.22
CA LEU A 202 -9.57 14.67 8.70
C LEU A 202 -10.14 15.60 9.77
N ARG A 203 -9.33 16.53 10.27
CA ARG A 203 -9.69 17.54 11.29
C ARG A 203 -10.25 16.92 12.57
N VAL A 204 -9.82 15.70 12.90
CA VAL A 204 -10.16 15.07 14.18
C VAL A 204 -9.62 15.93 15.31
N ASP A 205 -10.45 16.13 16.34
CA ASP A 205 -10.05 16.89 17.53
C ASP A 205 -8.78 16.27 18.16
N PRO A 206 -7.70 17.05 18.34
CA PRO A 206 -6.45 16.59 18.91
C PRO A 206 -6.60 15.87 20.27
N GLN A 207 -7.64 16.14 21.06
CA GLN A 207 -7.87 15.46 22.33
C GLN A 207 -8.04 13.93 22.19
N TYR A 208 -8.52 13.47 21.03
CA TYR A 208 -8.70 12.05 20.75
C TYR A 208 -7.49 11.42 20.07
N VAL A 209 -6.49 12.19 19.64
CA VAL A 209 -5.36 11.66 18.85
C VAL A 209 -4.15 11.46 19.76
N VAL A 210 -3.76 10.21 19.98
CA VAL A 210 -2.66 9.83 20.85
C VAL A 210 -1.48 9.30 20.00
N PRO A 211 -0.47 10.14 19.69
CA PRO A 211 0.70 9.68 18.97
C PRO A 211 1.56 8.79 19.87
N LEU A 212 2.07 7.71 19.30
CA LEU A 212 2.99 6.77 19.94
C LEU A 212 4.33 6.76 19.20
N GLU A 213 5.41 6.59 19.98
CA GLU A 213 6.77 6.43 19.46
C GLU A 213 7.03 4.97 19.06
N PHE A 214 7.75 4.77 17.95
CA PHE A 214 8.20 3.44 17.54
C PHE A 214 9.17 2.86 18.55
N GLU A 215 9.17 1.53 18.67
CA GLU A 215 10.07 0.75 19.54
C GLU A 215 9.97 1.06 21.05
N VAL A 216 8.92 1.76 21.46
CA VAL A 216 8.62 2.05 22.87
C VAL A 216 7.41 1.24 23.32
N GLN A 217 7.55 0.52 24.44
CA GLN A 217 6.43 -0.17 25.07
C GLN A 217 5.60 0.82 25.89
N VAL A 218 4.30 0.90 25.58
CA VAL A 218 3.34 1.80 26.23
C VAL A 218 2.16 0.99 26.76
N GLU A 219 1.72 1.26 27.99
CA GLU A 219 0.49 0.68 28.52
C GLU A 219 -0.73 1.42 27.97
N VAL A 220 -1.76 0.68 27.55
CA VAL A 220 -2.99 1.24 26.96
C VAL A 220 -4.05 1.44 28.07
N PRO A 221 -4.40 2.68 28.43
CA PRO A 221 -5.41 2.97 29.44
C PRO A 221 -6.74 2.26 29.18
N GLY A 222 -7.42 1.81 30.25
CA GLY A 222 -8.75 1.20 30.18
C GLY A 222 -8.79 -0.26 29.71
N THR A 223 -7.66 -0.87 29.35
CA THR A 223 -7.62 -2.23 28.74
C THR A 223 -7.25 -3.36 29.71
N ASN A 224 -7.18 -3.07 31.01
CA ASN A 224 -6.76 -3.99 32.06
C ASN A 224 -5.34 -4.56 31.82
N GLY A 225 -4.37 -3.66 31.60
CA GLY A 225 -2.94 -3.99 31.53
C GLY A 225 -2.43 -4.47 30.17
N VAL A 226 -3.09 -4.11 29.06
CA VAL A 226 -2.49 -4.32 27.72
C VAL A 226 -1.35 -3.34 27.54
N LYS A 227 -0.23 -3.85 27.04
CA LYS A 227 0.88 -3.04 26.55
C LYS A 227 0.98 -3.18 25.04
N VAL A 228 1.38 -2.11 24.36
CA VAL A 228 1.60 -2.09 22.92
C VAL A 228 3.02 -1.62 22.63
N THR A 229 3.62 -2.19 21.58
CA THR A 229 4.84 -1.65 20.96
C THR A 229 4.62 -1.55 19.47
N MET A 230 4.94 -0.38 18.91
CA MET A 230 4.88 -0.13 17.48
C MET A 230 6.21 -0.50 16.83
N ILE A 231 6.13 -1.28 15.75
CA ILE A 231 7.27 -1.65 14.91
C ILE A 231 6.99 -1.12 13.50
N PRO A 232 7.94 -0.50 12.79
CA PRO A 232 7.72 -0.01 11.43
C PRO A 232 7.22 -1.14 10.51
N ALA A 233 6.16 -0.90 9.73
CA ALA A 233 5.56 -1.94 8.87
C ALA A 233 6.17 -2.02 7.45
N ASN A 234 7.06 -1.10 7.09
CA ASN A 234 7.65 -1.02 5.75
C ASN A 234 6.59 -0.97 4.62
N HIS A 235 5.49 -0.24 4.85
CA HIS A 235 4.43 -0.05 3.86
C HIS A 235 4.45 1.39 3.34
N CYS A 236 3.79 2.33 4.02
CA CYS A 236 3.81 3.77 3.72
C CYS A 236 4.36 4.56 4.94
N PRO A 237 4.69 5.86 4.79
CA PRO A 237 5.20 6.65 5.92
C PRO A 237 4.23 6.66 7.12
N GLY A 238 4.77 6.35 8.30
CA GLY A 238 3.98 6.21 9.54
C GLY A 238 3.27 4.87 9.73
N SER A 239 3.39 3.92 8.79
CA SER A 239 2.73 2.62 8.91
C SER A 239 3.35 1.72 9.97
N SER A 240 2.50 1.00 10.70
CA SER A 240 2.89 0.33 11.94
C SER A 240 2.34 -1.09 12.06
N LEU A 241 3.23 -2.03 12.42
CA LEU A 241 2.85 -3.26 13.10
C LEU A 241 2.58 -2.91 14.57
N PHE A 242 1.57 -3.53 15.17
CA PHE A 242 1.31 -3.44 16.61
C PHE A 242 1.55 -4.77 17.28
N LEU A 243 2.50 -4.82 18.22
CA LEU A 243 2.65 -5.96 19.12
C LEU A 243 1.94 -5.66 20.44
N PHE A 244 0.82 -6.32 20.68
CA PHE A 244 0.07 -6.24 21.93
C PHE A 244 0.47 -7.38 22.87
N GLU A 245 0.76 -7.04 24.11
CA GLU A 245 1.14 -7.97 25.17
C GLU A 245 0.22 -7.78 26.37
N LYS A 246 -0.41 -8.88 26.84
CA LYS A 246 -1.26 -8.87 28.04
C LYS A 246 -0.99 -10.12 28.86
N THR A 247 -0.78 -9.96 30.16
CA THR A 247 -0.62 -11.10 31.07
C THR A 247 -1.96 -11.43 31.71
N THR A 248 -2.49 -12.62 31.43
CA THR A 248 -3.77 -13.10 31.97
C THR A 248 -3.54 -14.44 32.65
N HIS A 249 -3.97 -14.57 33.91
CA HIS A 249 -3.80 -15.77 34.75
C HIS A 249 -2.35 -16.33 34.75
N GLY A 250 -1.36 -15.45 34.80
CA GLY A 250 0.07 -15.83 34.80
C GLY A 250 0.63 -16.23 33.44
N SER A 251 -0.16 -16.21 32.37
CA SER A 251 0.29 -16.46 31.00
C SER A 251 0.37 -15.16 30.20
N LEU A 252 1.51 -14.91 29.56
CA LEU A 252 1.69 -13.80 28.63
C LEU A 252 1.04 -14.15 27.29
N LYS A 253 0.10 -13.32 26.85
CA LYS A 253 -0.52 -13.38 25.52
C LYS A 253 0.07 -12.31 24.63
N ARG A 254 0.44 -12.70 23.41
CA ARG A 254 1.10 -11.84 22.43
C ARG A 254 0.33 -11.86 21.11
N VAL A 255 -0.22 -10.71 20.74
CA VAL A 255 -0.99 -10.53 19.50
C VAL A 255 -0.23 -9.56 18.61
N LEU A 256 0.16 -10.01 17.42
CA LEU A 256 0.73 -9.15 16.39
C LEU A 256 -0.39 -8.74 15.43
N HIS A 257 -0.58 -7.45 15.21
CA HIS A 257 -1.43 -6.93 14.15
C HIS A 257 -0.56 -6.24 13.12
N CYS A 258 -0.55 -6.73 11.89
CA CYS A 258 0.36 -6.20 10.88
C CYS A 258 -0.08 -4.85 10.30
N GLY A 259 -1.37 -4.51 10.39
CA GLY A 259 -1.92 -3.49 9.48
C GLY A 259 -1.61 -3.92 8.05
N ASP A 260 -1.29 -2.97 7.19
CA ASP A 260 -0.69 -3.24 5.90
C ASP A 260 0.84 -3.15 6.01
N PHE A 261 1.52 -4.15 5.45
CA PHE A 261 2.97 -4.30 5.63
C PHE A 261 3.65 -4.98 4.45
N ARG A 262 4.93 -4.61 4.23
CA ARG A 262 5.83 -5.38 3.38
C ARG A 262 6.88 -6.06 4.25
N ALA A 263 6.68 -7.36 4.48
CA ALA A 263 7.59 -8.21 5.22
C ALA A 263 9.01 -8.03 4.72
N CYS A 264 9.93 -7.79 5.65
CA CYS A 264 11.33 -7.53 5.37
C CYS A 264 12.21 -8.19 6.44
N ARG A 265 13.51 -8.26 6.18
CA ARG A 265 14.52 -8.83 7.08
C ARG A 265 14.42 -8.28 8.50
N MET A 266 14.21 -6.96 8.64
CA MET A 266 14.04 -6.28 9.94
C MET A 266 12.93 -6.90 10.79
N HIS A 267 11.83 -7.38 10.19
CA HIS A 267 10.74 -7.96 10.97
C HIS A 267 11.09 -9.34 11.53
N VAL A 268 11.74 -10.21 10.74
CA VAL A 268 12.10 -11.57 11.21
C VAL A 268 13.29 -11.56 12.17
N GLU A 269 14.17 -10.57 12.04
CA GLU A 269 15.29 -10.31 12.95
C GLU A 269 14.92 -9.35 14.09
N HIS A 270 13.66 -8.92 14.20
CA HIS A 270 13.25 -7.99 15.24
C HIS A 270 13.33 -8.65 16.63
N PRO A 271 13.95 -8.07 17.67
CA PRO A 271 14.07 -8.69 18.99
C PRO A 271 12.72 -9.10 19.61
N LEU A 272 11.67 -8.32 19.33
CA LEU A 272 10.32 -8.60 19.81
C LEU A 272 9.53 -9.57 18.92
N LEU A 273 10.03 -10.00 17.77
CA LEU A 273 9.31 -10.94 16.89
C LEU A 273 10.08 -12.25 16.72
N MET A 274 11.41 -12.18 16.70
CA MET A 274 12.27 -13.33 16.46
C MET A 274 11.96 -14.47 17.44
N PRO A 275 12.06 -15.72 16.99
CA PRO A 275 11.72 -16.88 17.82
C PRO A 275 12.62 -17.03 19.05
N ASP A 276 13.92 -16.85 18.88
CA ASP A 276 14.92 -17.20 19.88
C ASP A 276 15.64 -15.96 20.37
N VAL A 277 15.35 -15.53 21.60
CA VAL A 277 15.96 -14.32 22.18
C VAL A 277 17.03 -14.74 23.18
N ARG A 278 18.29 -14.38 22.92
CA ARG A 278 19.38 -14.62 23.86
C ARG A 278 19.38 -13.57 24.96
N CYS A 279 19.20 -14.00 26.21
CA CYS A 279 19.35 -13.12 27.36
C CYS A 279 20.83 -12.69 27.48
N LYS A 280 21.10 -11.38 27.33
CA LYS A 280 22.46 -10.83 27.42
C LYS A 280 23.12 -11.06 28.79
N ILE A 281 22.31 -11.17 29.86
CA ILE A 281 22.80 -11.31 31.24
C ILE A 281 23.07 -12.77 31.57
N THR A 282 22.11 -13.66 31.30
CA THR A 282 22.20 -15.08 31.71
C THR A 282 22.82 -15.97 30.64
N GLY A 283 23.00 -15.45 29.42
CA GLY A 283 23.44 -16.22 28.25
C GLY A 283 22.42 -17.23 27.73
N LYS A 284 21.30 -17.45 28.45
CA LYS A 284 20.26 -18.42 28.10
C LYS A 284 19.38 -17.91 26.97
N THR A 285 19.04 -18.80 26.04
CA THR A 285 18.06 -18.55 24.99
C THR A 285 16.66 -18.77 25.55
N LYS A 286 15.78 -17.78 25.37
CA LYS A 286 14.36 -17.88 25.68
C LYS A 286 13.59 -18.01 24.36
N GLU A 287 12.74 -19.02 24.28
CA GLU A 287 11.79 -19.13 23.19
C GLU A 287 10.67 -18.09 23.35
N GLN A 288 10.38 -17.42 22.25
CA GLN A 288 9.32 -16.44 22.09
C GLN A 288 8.37 -16.92 20.99
N LYS A 289 7.09 -16.64 21.16
CA LYS A 289 6.04 -16.95 20.20
C LYS A 289 5.03 -15.81 20.11
N ILE A 290 4.28 -15.80 19.02
CA ILE A 290 3.15 -14.92 18.77
C ILE A 290 1.91 -15.82 18.79
N ASP A 291 1.00 -15.60 19.74
CA ASP A 291 -0.20 -16.43 19.88
C ASP A 291 -1.15 -16.21 18.70
N VAL A 292 -1.33 -14.96 18.27
CA VAL A 292 -2.16 -14.61 17.12
C VAL A 292 -1.50 -13.52 16.28
N CYS A 293 -1.50 -13.73 14.96
CA CYS A 293 -1.06 -12.74 13.97
C CYS A 293 -2.23 -12.37 13.07
N TYR A 294 -2.70 -11.12 13.16
CA TYR A 294 -3.59 -10.52 12.16
C TYR A 294 -2.71 -10.08 10.98
N LEU A 295 -2.79 -10.82 9.88
CA LEU A 295 -1.84 -10.75 8.77
C LEU A 295 -2.49 -10.07 7.56
N ASP A 296 -1.78 -9.10 6.99
CA ASP A 296 -2.10 -8.58 5.65
C ASP A 296 -1.86 -9.68 4.62
N THR A 297 -2.95 -10.05 3.97
CA THR A 297 -3.05 -11.13 2.99
C THR A 297 -3.35 -10.62 1.59
N THR A 298 -3.03 -9.35 1.30
CA THR A 298 -3.27 -8.68 0.01
C THR A 298 -2.79 -9.54 -1.17
N TYR A 299 -1.56 -10.07 -1.07
CA TYR A 299 -0.95 -10.88 -2.11
C TYR A 299 -0.62 -12.31 -1.67
N LEU A 300 -1.47 -12.91 -0.82
CA LEU A 300 -1.37 -14.32 -0.45
C LEU A 300 -1.85 -15.23 -1.62
N ASN A 301 -1.12 -15.19 -2.73
CA ASN A 301 -1.29 -16.04 -3.90
C ASN A 301 0.06 -16.22 -4.63
N PRO A 302 0.46 -17.46 -4.96
CA PRO A 302 1.68 -17.80 -5.73
C PRO A 302 2.00 -16.93 -6.95
N LYS A 303 0.98 -16.38 -7.62
CA LYS A 303 1.13 -15.48 -8.77
C LYS A 303 1.94 -14.22 -8.47
N TYR A 304 1.98 -13.79 -7.20
CA TYR A 304 2.55 -12.52 -6.76
C TYR A 304 3.86 -12.73 -6.00
N ALA A 305 5.00 -12.69 -6.69
CA ALA A 305 6.31 -12.56 -6.03
C ALA A 305 7.05 -11.39 -6.66
N PHE A 306 7.01 -10.21 -6.07
CA PHE A 306 7.54 -8.98 -6.68
C PHE A 306 9.05 -8.86 -6.49
N PRO A 307 9.75 -8.10 -7.36
CA PRO A 307 11.12 -7.67 -7.10
C PRO A 307 11.23 -6.75 -5.87
N SER A 308 12.46 -6.52 -5.41
CA SER A 308 12.71 -5.58 -4.32
C SER A 308 12.34 -4.15 -4.69
N GLN A 309 11.96 -3.31 -3.71
CA GLN A 309 11.66 -1.89 -3.96
C GLN A 309 12.86 -1.17 -4.59
N THR A 310 14.07 -1.47 -4.10
CA THR A 310 15.32 -0.88 -4.56
C THR A 310 15.55 -1.16 -6.05
N GLU A 311 15.44 -2.42 -6.50
CA GLU A 311 15.61 -2.76 -7.92
C GLU A 311 14.61 -2.02 -8.82
N VAL A 312 13.36 -1.87 -8.38
CA VAL A 312 12.36 -1.12 -9.17
C VAL A 312 12.69 0.37 -9.23
N ILE A 313 13.11 0.97 -8.11
CA ILE A 313 13.54 2.38 -8.07
C ILE A 313 14.75 2.59 -8.98
N ASP A 314 15.77 1.73 -8.87
CA ASP A 314 16.99 1.80 -9.67
C ASP A 314 16.68 1.65 -11.16
N ALA A 315 15.80 0.72 -11.53
CA ALA A 315 15.36 0.56 -12.90
C ALA A 315 14.65 1.81 -13.45
N CYS A 316 13.82 2.48 -12.64
CA CYS A 316 13.15 3.73 -13.03
C CYS A 316 14.16 4.86 -13.20
N ALA A 317 15.07 5.01 -12.24
CA ALA A 317 16.15 5.99 -12.28
C ALA A 317 17.03 5.80 -13.53
N ASP A 318 17.42 4.56 -13.82
CA ASP A 318 18.22 4.20 -14.99
C ASP A 318 17.55 4.60 -16.30
N ILE A 319 16.25 4.32 -16.46
CA ILE A 319 15.49 4.74 -17.65
C ILE A 319 15.47 6.26 -17.77
N CYS A 320 15.20 6.97 -16.67
CA CYS A 320 15.18 8.43 -16.67
C CYS A 320 16.55 9.02 -17.06
N VAL A 321 17.64 8.48 -16.51
CA VAL A 321 18.99 8.92 -16.86
C VAL A 321 19.29 8.65 -18.34
N ARG A 322 18.93 7.47 -18.87
CA ARG A 322 19.10 7.14 -20.29
C ARG A 322 18.32 8.09 -21.19
N PHE A 323 17.07 8.40 -20.86
CA PHE A 323 16.23 9.29 -21.66
C PHE A 323 16.60 10.76 -21.51
N SER A 324 17.29 11.14 -20.43
CA SER A 324 17.82 12.49 -20.23
C SER A 324 19.04 12.80 -21.10
N LYS A 325 19.74 11.78 -21.63
CA LYS A 325 20.90 11.94 -22.52
C LYS A 325 20.41 12.24 -23.94
N HIS A 326 20.55 13.50 -24.38
CA HIS A 326 20.45 13.91 -25.78
C HIS A 326 21.85 13.82 -26.42
N SER A 327 22.17 12.78 -27.19
CA SER A 327 23.19 12.87 -28.24
C SER A 327 22.49 13.08 -29.58
N VAL A 328 23.03 13.97 -30.39
CA VAL A 328 22.55 14.32 -31.74
C VAL A 328 22.91 13.22 -32.76
N ASP A 329 22.78 11.95 -32.37
CA ASP A 329 22.98 10.80 -33.27
C ASP A 329 21.68 10.01 -33.35
N ASP A 330 21.32 9.56 -34.56
CA ASP A 330 20.06 8.88 -34.94
C ASP A 330 19.72 7.58 -34.15
N SER A 331 20.54 7.22 -33.15
CA SER A 331 20.33 6.14 -32.19
C SER A 331 19.57 6.63 -30.95
N ASP A 332 18.30 6.94 -31.15
CA ASP A 332 17.34 7.27 -30.09
C ASP A 332 17.43 6.26 -28.92
N GLY A 333 17.47 6.72 -27.66
CA GLY A 333 17.52 5.85 -26.48
C GLY A 333 16.37 4.83 -26.45
N TRP A 334 15.24 5.19 -27.06
CA TRP A 334 14.11 4.31 -27.38
C TRP A 334 14.50 3.12 -28.27
N LYS A 335 15.21 3.36 -29.38
CA LYS A 335 15.71 2.32 -30.28
C LYS A 335 16.75 1.44 -29.60
N THR A 336 17.54 1.98 -28.67
CA THR A 336 18.55 1.20 -27.93
C THR A 336 17.90 0.21 -26.95
N VAL A 337 16.89 0.63 -26.18
CA VAL A 337 16.12 -0.27 -25.30
C VAL A 337 15.38 -1.34 -26.12
N ASN A 338 14.76 -0.94 -27.24
CA ASN A 338 14.11 -1.89 -28.14
C ASN A 338 15.11 -2.83 -28.84
N ARG A 339 16.32 -2.38 -29.19
CA ARG A 339 17.37 -3.19 -29.84
C ARG A 339 18.02 -4.17 -28.86
N GLN A 340 18.27 -3.78 -27.61
CA GLN A 340 18.72 -4.69 -26.54
C GLN A 340 17.69 -5.81 -26.31
N ARG A 341 16.40 -5.46 -26.28
CA ARG A 341 15.31 -6.43 -26.16
C ARG A 341 15.17 -7.32 -27.40
N ALA A 342 15.27 -6.76 -28.61
CA ALA A 342 15.22 -7.52 -29.85
C ALA A 342 16.39 -8.51 -29.95
N GLY A 343 17.58 -8.13 -29.48
CA GLY A 343 18.75 -9.02 -29.37
C GLY A 343 18.52 -10.20 -28.42
N GLU A 344 17.90 -9.97 -27.25
CA GLU A 344 17.53 -11.06 -26.32
C GLU A 344 16.39 -11.94 -26.86
N SER A 345 15.41 -11.37 -27.55
CA SER A 345 14.33 -12.11 -28.21
C SER A 345 14.85 -12.98 -29.36
N MET A 346 15.78 -12.45 -30.16
CA MET A 346 16.50 -13.19 -31.21
C MET A 346 17.37 -14.30 -30.62
N ALA A 347 18.06 -14.05 -29.50
CA ALA A 347 18.87 -15.08 -28.82
C ALA A 347 18.02 -16.24 -28.29
N ASN A 348 16.78 -15.98 -27.85
CA ASN A 348 15.83 -17.02 -27.47
C ASN A 348 15.21 -17.75 -28.68
N PHE A 349 15.04 -17.06 -29.82
CA PHE A 349 14.57 -17.67 -31.06
C PHE A 349 15.64 -18.60 -31.69
N VAL A 350 16.90 -18.15 -31.72
CA VAL A 350 18.04 -18.93 -32.25
C VAL A 350 18.33 -20.17 -31.40
N ARG A 351 18.08 -20.13 -30.07
CA ARG A 351 18.17 -21.32 -29.21
C ARG A 351 17.11 -22.40 -29.49
N THR A 352 16.04 -22.05 -30.20
CA THR A 352 14.94 -22.98 -30.55
C THR A 352 15.15 -23.62 -31.92
N SER A 353 16.10 -23.14 -32.72
CA SER A 353 16.35 -23.62 -34.08
C SER A 353 17.83 -23.93 -34.30
N HIS A 354 18.27 -25.12 -33.85
CA HIS A 354 19.50 -25.73 -34.36
C HIS A 354 19.22 -27.16 -34.83
N GLN A 355 18.99 -27.30 -36.14
CA GLN A 355 19.57 -28.38 -36.94
C GLN A 355 20.15 -27.78 -38.22
N ASN A 356 21.48 -27.92 -38.35
CA ASN A 356 22.35 -27.87 -39.52
C ASN A 356 22.45 -26.56 -40.33
N VAL A 357 23.64 -25.96 -40.39
CA VAL A 357 24.64 -26.08 -41.48
C VAL A 357 25.74 -24.99 -41.32
N GLU A 358 26.99 -25.48 -41.36
CA GLU A 358 28.29 -24.97 -41.86
C GLU A 358 28.84 -23.55 -41.61
N GLU A 359 30.17 -23.58 -41.52
CA GLU A 359 31.15 -22.56 -41.17
C GLU A 359 31.36 -21.49 -42.26
N ALA A 360 31.68 -20.28 -41.83
CA ALA A 360 32.60 -19.41 -42.55
C ALA A 360 33.43 -18.61 -41.52
N ASP A 361 34.73 -18.83 -41.62
CA ASP A 361 35.85 -18.13 -40.98
C ASP A 361 35.94 -16.68 -41.50
N ASP A 362 36.31 -15.77 -40.60
CA ASP A 362 37.15 -14.60 -40.88
C ASP A 362 37.40 -13.89 -39.55
N GLY A 363 38.63 -14.03 -39.07
CA GLY A 363 39.09 -13.51 -37.79
C GLY A 363 39.32 -12.01 -37.79
N GLU A 364 39.25 -11.43 -36.58
CA GLU A 364 40.20 -10.42 -36.13
C GLU A 364 40.19 -10.34 -34.59
N GLU A 365 41.39 -10.26 -34.02
CA GLU A 365 41.70 -10.39 -32.60
C GLU A 365 41.12 -9.28 -31.71
N ILE A 366 40.66 -9.72 -30.54
CA ILE A 366 40.29 -8.92 -29.38
C ILE A 366 41.51 -8.14 -28.86
N LYS A 367 41.38 -6.81 -28.73
CA LYS A 367 42.14 -6.03 -27.74
C LYS A 367 41.23 -5.48 -26.66
N LEU A 368 41.31 -6.11 -25.49
CA LEU A 368 40.80 -5.61 -24.22
C LEU A 368 41.61 -4.38 -23.79
N GLN A 369 40.98 -3.23 -23.58
CA GLN A 369 41.51 -2.20 -22.67
C GLN A 369 40.44 -1.59 -21.76
N LYS A 370 40.92 -1.26 -20.56
CA LYS A 370 40.25 -1.09 -19.27
C LYS A 370 39.33 0.12 -19.20
N SER A 371 38.35 0.01 -18.29
CA SER A 371 37.58 1.11 -17.69
C SER A 371 38.48 2.26 -17.25
N PRO A 372 38.03 3.51 -17.46
CA PRO A 372 37.90 4.40 -16.31
C PRO A 372 36.65 5.29 -16.40
N TYR A 373 36.15 5.69 -15.23
CA TYR A 373 35.31 6.85 -15.00
C TYR A 373 35.55 7.96 -16.04
N ALA A 374 34.57 8.19 -16.92
CA ALA A 374 34.51 9.39 -17.75
C ALA A 374 33.42 10.31 -17.18
N ASP A 375 33.82 11.52 -16.85
CA ASP A 375 32.98 12.60 -16.32
C ASP A 375 31.70 12.77 -17.15
N GLN A 376 30.60 12.21 -16.65
CA GLN A 376 29.28 12.41 -17.23
C GLN A 376 28.84 13.84 -16.91
N LYS A 377 28.92 14.75 -17.89
CA LYS A 377 28.20 16.03 -17.87
C LYS A 377 26.69 15.75 -17.93
N ILE A 378 26.11 15.37 -16.78
CA ILE A 378 24.72 15.65 -16.49
C ILE A 378 24.58 17.16 -16.70
N LEU A 379 23.68 17.60 -17.58
CA LEU A 379 23.36 19.02 -17.76
C LEU A 379 22.83 19.57 -16.43
N LYS A 380 23.75 20.00 -15.55
CA LYS A 380 23.50 20.83 -14.36
C LYS A 380 23.17 22.24 -14.84
N THR A 381 22.08 22.40 -15.56
CA THR A 381 21.62 23.74 -15.93
C THR A 381 20.23 23.94 -15.37
N LYS A 382 20.18 24.74 -14.29
CA LYS A 382 18.99 25.52 -13.89
C LYS A 382 18.56 26.50 -14.99
N GLN A 383 19.28 26.55 -16.12
CA GLN A 383 18.98 27.37 -17.29
C GLN A 383 18.25 26.51 -18.32
N THR A 384 17.12 27.03 -18.79
CA THR A 384 16.40 26.56 -19.97
C THR A 384 17.37 26.48 -21.16
N PRO A 385 17.48 25.34 -21.87
CA PRO A 385 18.24 25.29 -23.11
C PRO A 385 17.68 26.33 -24.10
N LYS A 386 18.58 26.93 -24.90
CA LYS A 386 18.19 27.93 -25.90
C LYS A 386 17.19 27.29 -26.87
N VAL A 387 16.06 27.97 -27.09
CA VAL A 387 14.96 27.55 -28.00
C VAL A 387 15.47 27.20 -29.41
N GLU A 388 16.61 27.79 -29.80
CA GLU A 388 17.30 27.60 -31.08
C GLU A 388 17.83 26.16 -31.32
N SER A 389 18.00 25.33 -30.28
CA SER A 389 18.50 23.94 -30.42
C SER A 389 17.42 22.85 -30.32
N GLY A 390 16.14 23.21 -30.17
CA GLY A 390 15.00 22.26 -30.20
C GLY A 390 14.96 21.19 -29.09
N CYS A 391 15.89 21.18 -28.14
CA CYS A 391 16.06 20.14 -27.12
C CYS A 391 15.69 20.66 -25.72
N GLY A 392 14.46 20.42 -25.29
CA GLY A 392 14.02 20.65 -23.89
C GLY A 392 14.43 19.52 -22.96
N ARG A 393 14.16 19.68 -21.66
CA ARG A 393 14.51 18.68 -20.64
C ARG A 393 13.51 17.50 -20.65
N LEU A 394 13.91 16.39 -20.03
CA LEU A 394 13.00 15.29 -19.74
C LEU A 394 12.12 15.63 -18.52
N LEU A 395 10.82 15.53 -18.70
CA LEU A 395 9.82 15.51 -17.63
C LEU A 395 9.58 14.06 -17.17
N VAL A 396 9.55 13.84 -15.86
CA VAL A 396 9.20 12.56 -15.25
C VAL A 396 7.97 12.76 -14.39
N VAL A 397 6.91 12.02 -14.68
CA VAL A 397 5.64 12.08 -13.94
C VAL A 397 5.46 10.75 -13.22
N VAL A 398 5.27 10.79 -11.91
CA VAL A 398 5.15 9.60 -11.07
C VAL A 398 3.79 9.59 -10.39
N GLY A 399 3.07 8.49 -10.57
CA GLY A 399 1.77 8.27 -9.95
C GLY A 399 1.94 7.88 -8.49
N THR A 400 1.29 8.63 -7.60
CA THR A 400 1.29 8.38 -6.16
C THR A 400 -0.15 8.36 -5.63
N TYR A 401 -0.33 7.77 -4.46
CA TYR A 401 -1.58 7.86 -3.70
C TYR A 401 -1.61 9.16 -2.87
N SER A 402 -2.52 9.27 -1.90
CA SER A 402 -2.48 10.34 -0.89
C SER A 402 -1.16 10.31 -0.10
N ILE A 403 -0.72 9.13 0.34
CA ILE A 403 0.63 8.84 0.87
C ILE A 403 1.12 7.50 0.35
N GLY A 404 2.44 7.29 0.30
CA GLY A 404 3.05 6.08 -0.24
C GLY A 404 3.65 6.33 -1.63
N LYS A 405 4.64 5.50 -1.97
CA LYS A 405 5.45 5.56 -3.20
C LYS A 405 6.40 6.74 -3.30
N GLU A 406 6.55 7.59 -2.28
CA GLU A 406 7.45 8.75 -2.33
C GLU A 406 8.92 8.35 -2.61
N ARG A 407 9.32 7.14 -2.18
CA ARG A 407 10.68 6.59 -2.41
C ARG A 407 11.06 6.52 -3.89
N ILE A 408 10.09 6.27 -4.79
CA ILE A 408 10.37 6.21 -6.24
C ILE A 408 10.67 7.61 -6.80
N CYS A 409 9.89 8.62 -6.37
CA CYS A 409 10.11 10.02 -6.74
C CYS A 409 11.49 10.48 -6.23
N LEU A 410 11.81 10.13 -4.99
CA LEU A 410 13.07 10.48 -4.36
C LEU A 410 14.27 9.83 -5.06
N GLY A 411 14.19 8.53 -5.37
CA GLY A 411 15.24 7.81 -6.10
C GLY A 411 15.51 8.39 -7.49
N ILE A 412 14.45 8.68 -8.26
CA ILE A 412 14.58 9.32 -9.58
C ILE A 412 15.14 10.74 -9.45
N ALA A 413 14.64 11.53 -8.49
CA ALA A 413 15.10 12.89 -8.27
C ALA A 413 16.58 12.95 -7.85
N LYS A 414 17.06 11.98 -7.07
CA LYS A 414 18.49 11.82 -6.76
C LYS A 414 19.30 11.54 -8.03
N ALA A 415 18.88 10.57 -8.83
CA ALA A 415 19.59 10.17 -10.05
C ALA A 415 19.66 11.32 -11.10
N LEU A 416 18.60 12.12 -11.22
CA LEU A 416 18.57 13.28 -12.11
C LEU A 416 19.13 14.57 -11.47
N ASN A 417 19.53 14.52 -10.20
CA ASN A 417 19.86 15.70 -9.39
C ASN A 417 18.81 16.82 -9.53
N SER A 418 17.54 16.46 -9.32
CA SER A 418 16.39 17.34 -9.53
C SER A 418 15.60 17.58 -8.24
N LYS A 419 14.76 18.63 -8.28
CA LYS A 419 13.69 18.85 -7.31
C LYS A 419 12.47 18.00 -7.69
N ILE A 420 11.54 17.88 -6.74
CA ILE A 420 10.25 17.19 -6.91
C ILE A 420 9.13 18.22 -6.80
N TYR A 421 8.36 18.38 -7.86
CA TYR A 421 7.17 19.21 -7.86
C TYR A 421 5.96 18.40 -7.40
N ALA A 422 5.13 19.02 -6.58
CA ALA A 422 3.78 18.56 -6.31
C ALA A 422 2.83 19.75 -6.12
N PRO A 423 1.52 19.58 -6.40
CA PRO A 423 0.49 20.57 -6.09
C PRO A 423 0.47 20.93 -4.60
N ALA A 424 -0.02 22.13 -4.26
CA ALA A 424 -0.01 22.64 -2.88
C ALA A 424 -0.66 21.68 -1.86
N ALA A 425 -1.75 21.02 -2.25
CA ALA A 425 -2.42 20.03 -1.40
C ALA A 425 -1.51 18.83 -1.08
N LYS A 426 -0.85 18.25 -2.09
CA LYS A 426 0.07 17.12 -1.92
C LYS A 426 1.33 17.54 -1.14
N ARG A 427 1.88 18.75 -1.35
CA ARG A 427 3.01 19.25 -0.54
C ARG A 427 2.68 19.37 0.94
N ARG A 428 1.45 19.81 1.28
CA ARG A 428 0.98 19.87 2.66
C ARG A 428 0.93 18.48 3.32
N ILE A 429 0.59 17.44 2.54
CA ILE A 429 0.62 16.05 3.00
C ILE A 429 2.07 15.59 3.18
N VAL A 430 2.94 15.84 2.20
CA VAL A 430 4.37 15.48 2.26
C VAL A 430 5.07 16.08 3.49
N ALA A 431 4.81 17.35 3.79
CA ALA A 431 5.37 18.01 4.97
C ALA A 431 4.93 17.38 6.32
N ALA A 432 3.83 16.62 6.34
CA ALA A 432 3.36 15.91 7.53
C ALA A 432 4.01 14.53 7.71
N LEU A 433 4.79 14.06 6.72
CA LEU A 433 5.45 12.74 6.73
C LEU A 433 6.75 12.73 7.55
N GLU A 434 7.24 13.89 7.97
CA GLU A 434 8.47 14.06 8.75
C GLU A 434 9.71 13.42 8.08
N ASP A 435 9.82 13.54 6.75
CA ASP A 435 10.97 13.10 5.95
C ASP A 435 11.80 14.30 5.48
N PRO A 436 12.93 14.62 6.15
CA PRO A 436 13.73 15.80 5.83
C PRO A 436 14.33 15.75 4.42
N GLU A 437 14.65 14.56 3.92
CA GLU A 437 15.28 14.41 2.61
C GLU A 437 14.28 14.66 1.48
N LEU A 438 13.06 14.19 1.66
CA LEU A 438 11.96 14.49 0.76
C LEU A 438 11.62 15.99 0.80
N ASP A 439 11.46 16.56 1.98
CA ASP A 439 11.12 17.97 2.18
C ASP A 439 12.14 18.92 1.53
N GLU A 440 13.43 18.65 1.67
CA GLU A 440 14.49 19.45 1.06
C GLU A 440 14.36 19.48 -0.48
N ARG A 441 13.87 18.41 -1.09
CA ARG A 441 13.74 18.28 -2.55
C ARG A 441 12.41 18.80 -3.09
N MET A 442 11.43 19.11 -2.26
CA MET A 442 10.15 19.63 -2.72
C MET A 442 10.28 21.04 -3.31
N THR A 443 9.44 21.34 -4.30
CA THR A 443 9.29 22.69 -4.87
C THR A 443 7.84 22.97 -5.26
N SER A 444 7.46 24.24 -5.22
CA SER A 444 6.18 24.71 -5.74
C SER A 444 6.22 25.10 -7.22
N ASP A 445 7.41 25.28 -7.79
CA ASP A 445 7.58 25.63 -9.20
C ASP A 445 7.76 24.36 -10.05
N PRO A 446 6.78 24.00 -10.90
CA PRO A 446 6.87 22.82 -11.76
C PRO A 446 8.04 22.90 -12.75
N ARG A 447 8.49 24.09 -13.17
CA ARG A 447 9.60 24.22 -14.13
C ARG A 447 10.96 23.97 -13.47
N SER A 448 11.07 24.16 -12.17
CA SER A 448 12.31 23.90 -11.41
C SER A 448 12.57 22.41 -11.14
N ALA A 449 11.57 21.54 -11.29
CA ALA A 449 11.64 20.11 -11.02
C ALA A 449 11.49 19.27 -12.30
N GLN A 450 12.27 18.20 -12.44
CA GLN A 450 12.04 17.19 -13.48
C GLN A 450 11.10 16.09 -13.02
N VAL A 451 10.90 15.92 -11.71
CA VAL A 451 10.04 14.87 -11.16
C VAL A 451 8.77 15.51 -10.66
N HIS A 452 7.63 15.12 -11.20
CA HIS A 452 6.30 15.60 -10.82
C HIS A 452 5.54 14.46 -10.15
N MET A 453 5.07 14.71 -8.92
CA MET A 453 4.13 13.83 -8.24
C MET A 453 2.71 14.18 -8.67
N THR A 454 1.98 13.20 -9.20
CA THR A 454 0.57 13.34 -9.55
C THR A 454 -0.23 12.17 -8.96
N PRO A 455 -1.57 12.32 -8.82
CA PRO A 455 -2.43 11.19 -8.52
C PRO A 455 -2.22 10.05 -9.53
N LEU A 456 -2.15 8.81 -9.02
CA LEU A 456 -1.87 7.63 -9.84
C LEU A 456 -2.84 7.44 -11.01
N PHE A 457 -4.09 7.89 -10.86
CA PHE A 457 -5.14 7.73 -11.85
C PHE A 457 -5.06 8.72 -13.02
N ASP A 458 -4.35 9.84 -12.84
CA ASP A 458 -4.24 10.88 -13.87
C ASP A 458 -3.21 10.54 -14.95
N ILE A 459 -2.26 9.65 -14.63
CA ILE A 459 -1.21 9.24 -15.56
C ILE A 459 -1.69 8.10 -16.43
N ARG A 460 -1.97 8.37 -17.70
CA ARG A 460 -2.22 7.36 -18.72
C ARG A 460 -1.33 7.62 -19.92
N ALA A 461 -1.09 6.60 -20.73
CA ALA A 461 -0.30 6.76 -21.94
C ALA A 461 -0.92 7.82 -22.88
N GLU A 462 -2.25 7.89 -22.89
CA GLU A 462 -3.04 8.82 -23.69
C GLU A 462 -3.01 10.26 -23.14
N THR A 463 -2.96 10.45 -21.81
CA THR A 463 -3.03 11.78 -21.18
C THR A 463 -1.67 12.41 -20.90
N LEU A 464 -0.59 11.62 -20.95
CA LEU A 464 0.75 12.11 -20.62
C LEU A 464 1.27 13.18 -21.58
N ASP A 465 0.86 13.13 -22.86
CA ASP A 465 1.24 14.16 -23.84
C ASP A 465 0.52 15.49 -23.59
N ASP A 466 -0.74 15.47 -23.15
CA ASP A 466 -1.46 16.68 -22.77
C ASP A 466 -0.76 17.38 -21.60
N TYR A 467 -0.37 16.62 -20.58
CA TYR A 467 0.40 17.14 -19.44
C TYR A 467 1.76 17.71 -19.86
N LEU A 468 2.45 17.06 -20.81
CA LEU A 468 3.71 17.57 -21.34
C LEU A 468 3.53 18.90 -22.11
N ARG A 469 2.43 19.07 -22.85
CA ARG A 469 2.15 20.30 -23.61
C ARG A 469 2.02 21.52 -22.71
N GLU A 470 1.45 21.37 -21.50
CA GLU A 470 1.34 22.46 -20.51
C GLU A 470 2.70 23.00 -20.06
N HIS A 471 3.75 22.20 -20.18
CA HIS A 471 5.10 22.57 -19.75
C HIS A 471 6.09 22.78 -20.92
N TYR A 472 5.60 22.78 -22.16
CA TYR A 472 6.39 23.18 -23.32
C TYR A 472 6.69 24.69 -23.30
N PRO A 473 7.86 25.18 -23.77
CA PRO A 473 8.99 24.44 -24.34
C PRO A 473 10.00 23.93 -23.29
N HIS A 474 9.74 24.09 -21.99
CA HIS A 474 10.68 23.75 -20.93
C HIS A 474 11.02 22.25 -20.92
N PHE A 475 9.99 21.41 -21.13
CA PHE A 475 10.13 19.98 -21.36
C PHE A 475 9.66 19.61 -22.77
N THR A 476 10.42 18.75 -23.45
CA THR A 476 10.09 18.27 -24.81
C THR A 476 9.70 16.80 -24.86
N ARG A 477 10.06 16.04 -23.82
CA ARG A 477 9.77 14.61 -23.67
C ARG A 477 9.27 14.31 -22.26
N ALA A 478 8.44 13.28 -22.12
CA ALA A 478 7.96 12.83 -20.82
C ALA A 478 8.07 11.32 -20.61
N VAL A 479 8.37 10.92 -19.37
CA VAL A 479 8.20 9.54 -18.89
C VAL A 479 7.18 9.53 -17.77
N GLY A 480 6.17 8.67 -17.89
CA GLY A 480 5.18 8.41 -16.84
C GLY A 480 5.47 7.08 -16.16
N PHE A 481 5.43 7.03 -14.83
CA PHE A 481 5.46 5.78 -14.07
C PHE A 481 4.14 5.59 -13.32
N ARG A 482 3.57 4.39 -13.47
CA ARG A 482 2.44 3.88 -12.68
C ARG A 482 2.95 2.74 -11.79
N PRO A 483 3.37 3.03 -10.56
CA PRO A 483 3.89 2.00 -9.66
C PRO A 483 2.74 1.23 -9.01
N SER A 484 2.75 -0.10 -9.09
CA SER A 484 1.83 -1.00 -8.36
C SER A 484 2.33 -2.44 -8.42
N GLY A 485 2.11 -3.23 -7.36
CA GLY A 485 2.44 -4.65 -7.34
C GLY A 485 1.71 -5.47 -8.42
N TRP A 486 0.56 -4.99 -8.90
CA TRP A 486 -0.26 -5.66 -9.94
C TRP A 486 0.36 -5.62 -11.33
N ASN A 487 1.32 -4.74 -11.56
CA ASN A 487 2.11 -4.71 -12.80
C ASN A 487 3.09 -5.88 -12.89
N TYR A 488 3.27 -6.64 -11.81
CA TYR A 488 4.12 -7.82 -11.83
C TYR A 488 3.58 -8.92 -12.76
N ARG A 489 4.50 -9.59 -13.44
CA ARG A 489 4.23 -10.75 -14.28
C ARG A 489 5.21 -11.86 -13.90
N PRO A 490 4.74 -13.03 -13.44
CA PRO A 490 5.63 -14.13 -13.08
C PRO A 490 6.36 -14.66 -14.33
N PRO A 491 7.61 -15.13 -14.19
CA PRO A 491 8.30 -15.79 -15.29
C PRO A 491 7.59 -17.10 -15.64
N GLY A 492 7.58 -17.47 -16.93
CA GLY A 492 6.93 -18.70 -17.40
C GLY A 492 7.50 -19.98 -16.79
N SER A 493 8.72 -19.94 -16.23
CA SER A 493 9.35 -21.05 -15.50
C SER A 493 8.85 -21.24 -14.07
N ARG A 494 7.99 -20.34 -13.55
CA ARG A 494 7.46 -20.44 -12.19
C ARG A 494 6.17 -21.25 -12.17
N PHE A 495 6.22 -22.40 -11.52
CA PHE A 495 5.03 -23.19 -11.23
C PHE A 495 4.17 -22.51 -10.16
N LEU A 496 2.96 -22.09 -10.53
CA LEU A 496 2.04 -21.31 -9.68
C LEU A 496 0.98 -22.16 -8.99
N ASP A 497 0.69 -23.35 -9.53
CA ASP A 497 -0.35 -24.22 -8.99
C ASP A 497 0.16 -24.97 -7.76
N ALA A 498 -0.20 -24.49 -6.57
CA ALA A 498 0.17 -25.13 -5.29
C ALA A 498 1.69 -25.45 -5.09
N PRO A 499 2.64 -24.54 -5.38
CA PRO A 499 4.09 -24.80 -5.26
C PRO A 499 4.51 -25.26 -3.86
N ALA A 500 5.52 -26.12 -3.77
CA ALA A 500 6.06 -26.57 -2.49
C ALA A 500 6.68 -25.39 -1.71
N VAL A 501 6.46 -25.35 -0.38
CA VAL A 501 6.91 -24.23 0.47
C VAL A 501 8.44 -24.08 0.41
N GLN A 502 9.19 -25.17 0.41
CA GLN A 502 10.65 -25.16 0.22
C GLN A 502 11.09 -24.56 -1.12
N THR A 503 10.35 -24.81 -2.21
CA THR A 503 10.63 -24.20 -3.52
C THR A 503 10.38 -22.70 -3.48
N VAL A 504 9.34 -22.24 -2.80
CA VAL A 504 9.03 -20.81 -2.64
C VAL A 504 10.12 -20.11 -1.83
N LEU A 505 10.58 -20.74 -0.74
CA LEU A 505 11.59 -20.19 0.16
C LEU A 505 12.96 -20.08 -0.53
N ASN A 506 13.40 -21.15 -1.20
CA ASN A 506 14.80 -21.28 -1.62
C ASN A 506 15.03 -21.28 -3.14
N GLY A 507 13.98 -21.43 -3.96
CA GLY A 507 14.11 -21.53 -5.41
C GLY A 507 14.45 -20.20 -6.08
N ASP A 508 15.41 -20.20 -6.99
CA ASP A 508 15.86 -18.97 -7.69
C ASP A 508 14.76 -18.33 -8.54
N ASN A 509 13.85 -19.13 -9.12
CA ASN A 509 12.71 -18.61 -9.88
C ASN A 509 11.66 -17.88 -9.01
N TRP A 510 11.79 -17.93 -7.67
CA TRP A 510 10.98 -17.16 -6.72
C TRP A 510 11.65 -15.87 -6.26
N LYS A 511 12.94 -15.69 -6.56
CA LYS A 511 13.71 -14.46 -6.30
C LYS A 511 13.57 -13.53 -7.48
N SER A 512 12.44 -12.82 -7.53
CA SER A 512 12.13 -11.92 -8.63
C SER A 512 13.13 -10.77 -8.71
N THR A 513 13.61 -10.49 -9.92
CA THR A 513 14.52 -9.38 -10.21
C THR A 513 13.85 -8.41 -11.18
N TYR A 514 14.31 -7.16 -11.21
CA TYR A 514 13.78 -6.16 -12.13
C TYR A 514 14.84 -5.13 -12.52
N LYS A 515 14.94 -4.87 -13.81
CA LYS A 515 15.90 -3.94 -14.42
C LYS A 515 15.20 -3.09 -15.48
N ALA A 516 15.86 -2.02 -15.90
CA ALA A 516 15.36 -1.16 -16.99
C ALA A 516 15.02 -1.95 -18.28
N ALA A 517 15.75 -3.03 -18.59
CA ALA A 517 15.49 -3.89 -19.74
C ALA A 517 14.13 -4.65 -19.67
N ASN A 518 13.59 -4.83 -18.45
CA ASN A 518 12.30 -5.48 -18.25
C ASN A 518 11.10 -4.52 -18.41
N MET A 519 11.34 -3.22 -18.51
CA MET A 519 10.26 -2.23 -18.63
C MET A 519 9.66 -2.26 -20.03
N VAL A 520 8.33 -2.41 -20.06
CA VAL A 520 7.56 -2.40 -21.30
C VAL A 520 6.68 -1.15 -21.30
N PRO A 521 6.81 -0.26 -22.30
CA PRO A 521 5.91 0.87 -22.45
C PRO A 521 4.47 0.39 -22.61
N GLN A 522 3.54 1.05 -21.93
CA GLN A 522 2.11 0.80 -22.08
C GLN A 522 1.66 1.18 -23.49
N ARG A 523 0.65 0.46 -24.01
CA ARG A 523 -0.03 0.78 -25.27
C ARG A 523 -0.48 2.25 -25.21
N GLY A 524 -0.26 3.00 -26.29
CA GLY A 524 -0.50 4.45 -26.35
C GLY A 524 0.76 5.30 -26.13
N SER A 525 1.87 4.70 -25.66
CA SER A 525 3.16 5.39 -25.58
C SER A 525 3.69 5.78 -26.97
N THR A 526 4.32 6.94 -27.07
CA THR A 526 4.94 7.50 -28.28
C THR A 526 6.45 7.69 -28.07
N GLY A 527 7.17 8.12 -29.12
CA GLY A 527 8.59 8.51 -28.97
C GLY A 527 8.81 9.76 -28.10
N ARG A 528 7.78 10.60 -27.99
CA ARG A 528 7.79 11.84 -27.18
C ARG A 528 7.40 11.57 -25.72
N THR A 529 6.45 10.67 -25.50
CA THR A 529 5.88 10.35 -24.19
C THR A 529 5.82 8.85 -23.97
N SER A 530 6.44 8.34 -22.90
CA SER A 530 6.45 6.91 -22.61
C SER A 530 5.90 6.63 -21.21
N CYS A 531 4.86 5.81 -21.11
CA CYS A 531 4.26 5.43 -19.83
C CYS A 531 4.61 3.98 -19.47
N PHE A 532 5.02 3.72 -18.22
CA PHE A 532 5.43 2.40 -17.74
C PHE A 532 4.63 1.99 -16.51
N GLY A 533 4.05 0.79 -16.55
CA GLY A 533 3.58 0.10 -15.35
C GLY A 533 4.77 -0.60 -14.68
N VAL A 534 5.08 -0.25 -13.43
CA VAL A 534 6.26 -0.79 -12.73
C VAL A 534 5.83 -1.56 -11.47
N PRO A 535 6.44 -2.73 -11.17
CA PRO A 535 6.02 -3.63 -10.09
C PRO A 535 6.51 -3.16 -8.70
N TYR A 536 6.29 -1.89 -8.36
CA TYR A 536 6.60 -1.34 -7.05
C TYR A 536 5.44 -1.65 -6.08
N SER A 537 5.68 -2.56 -5.14
CA SER A 537 4.72 -2.91 -4.09
C SER A 537 5.12 -2.35 -2.73
N GLU A 538 4.15 -1.91 -1.95
CA GLU A 538 4.28 -1.60 -0.51
C GLU A 538 3.62 -2.68 0.36
N HIS A 539 3.14 -3.78 -0.25
CA HIS A 539 2.69 -4.98 0.44
C HIS A 539 3.62 -6.16 0.20
N SER A 540 3.57 -7.10 1.13
CA SER A 540 4.33 -8.34 1.09
C SER A 540 3.98 -9.17 -0.15
N SER A 541 5.00 -9.63 -0.86
CA SER A 541 4.86 -10.66 -1.88
C SER A 541 4.54 -12.02 -1.25
N PHE A 542 4.04 -12.98 -2.03
CA PHE A 542 3.77 -14.33 -1.56
C PHE A 542 5.01 -15.01 -0.98
N ARG A 543 6.19 -14.78 -1.58
CA ARG A 543 7.47 -15.29 -1.04
C ARG A 543 7.80 -14.62 0.28
N GLU A 544 7.69 -13.29 0.36
CA GLU A 544 7.99 -12.52 1.57
C GLU A 544 7.06 -12.93 2.74
N LEU A 545 5.76 -13.17 2.48
CA LEU A 545 4.81 -13.72 3.46
C LEU A 545 5.20 -15.13 3.91
N THR A 546 5.60 -15.98 2.95
CA THR A 546 6.03 -17.35 3.25
C THR A 546 7.29 -17.34 4.13
N MET A 547 8.28 -16.51 3.81
CA MET A 547 9.48 -16.30 4.63
C MET A 547 9.12 -15.82 6.03
N PHE A 548 8.27 -14.81 6.15
CA PHE A 548 7.81 -14.26 7.43
C PHE A 548 7.11 -15.32 8.31
N CYS A 549 6.13 -16.03 7.75
CA CYS A 549 5.36 -17.03 8.50
C CYS A 549 6.14 -18.32 8.81
N CYS A 550 7.14 -18.68 7.99
CA CYS A 550 8.02 -19.81 8.24
C CYS A 550 9.21 -19.47 9.16
N ALA A 551 9.63 -18.21 9.24
CA ALA A 551 10.68 -17.76 10.15
C ALA A 551 10.18 -17.58 11.59
N LEU A 552 8.91 -17.21 11.78
CA LEU A 552 8.34 -16.88 13.09
C LEU A 552 7.53 -18.02 13.72
N ARG A 553 7.55 -18.09 15.06
CA ARG A 553 6.66 -18.95 15.85
C ARG A 553 5.30 -18.27 16.04
N ILE A 554 4.46 -18.37 15.02
CA ILE A 554 3.07 -17.90 15.03
C ILE A 554 2.14 -19.11 15.24
N ASP A 555 1.31 -19.09 16.28
CA ASP A 555 0.38 -20.18 16.60
C ASP A 555 -0.89 -20.14 15.73
N LYS A 556 -1.47 -18.95 15.53
CA LYS A 556 -2.66 -18.75 14.68
C LYS A 556 -2.51 -17.49 13.83
N VAL A 557 -2.84 -17.62 12.55
CA VAL A 557 -2.94 -16.50 11.59
C VAL A 557 -4.40 -16.18 11.36
N ILE A 558 -4.73 -14.88 11.32
CA ILE A 558 -6.03 -14.34 10.95
C ILE A 558 -5.80 -13.44 9.73
N PRO A 559 -6.37 -13.75 8.55
CA PRO A 559 -6.27 -12.87 7.40
C PRO A 559 -7.08 -11.59 7.63
N THR A 560 -6.55 -10.43 7.23
CA THR A 560 -7.28 -9.15 7.28
C THR A 560 -7.76 -8.68 5.91
N VAL A 561 -7.22 -9.25 4.82
CA VAL A 561 -7.52 -8.86 3.43
C VAL A 561 -8.01 -10.06 2.63
N ASN A 562 -8.81 -9.84 1.58
CA ASN A 562 -9.38 -10.89 0.73
C ASN A 562 -10.29 -11.86 1.49
N VAL A 563 -10.95 -11.37 2.55
CA VAL A 563 -11.78 -12.19 3.46
C VAL A 563 -13.24 -12.30 3.04
N GLY A 564 -13.71 -11.55 2.04
CA GLY A 564 -15.12 -11.54 1.62
C GLY A 564 -15.61 -12.86 1.02
N SER A 565 -14.77 -13.55 0.25
CA SER A 565 -15.12 -14.81 -0.44
C SER A 565 -14.69 -16.06 0.35
N ALA A 566 -15.58 -17.05 0.46
CA ALA A 566 -15.28 -18.35 1.07
C ALA A 566 -14.11 -19.06 0.37
N LYS A 567 -14.08 -19.04 -0.97
CA LYS A 567 -13.00 -19.64 -1.79
C LYS A 567 -11.65 -18.98 -1.53
N SER A 568 -11.63 -17.67 -1.28
CA SER A 568 -10.41 -16.95 -0.89
C SER A 568 -9.94 -17.35 0.51
N ARG A 569 -10.85 -17.35 1.48
CA ARG A 569 -10.55 -17.76 2.87
C ARG A 569 -10.01 -19.18 2.95
N GLU A 570 -10.61 -20.13 2.24
CA GLU A 570 -10.14 -21.52 2.24
C GLU A 570 -8.73 -21.65 1.67
N ARG A 571 -8.42 -20.95 0.56
CA ARG A 571 -7.06 -20.96 0.01
C ARG A 571 -6.03 -20.35 0.96
N MET A 572 -6.34 -19.23 1.61
CA MET A 572 -5.45 -18.63 2.60
C MET A 572 -5.21 -19.56 3.79
N LYS A 573 -6.26 -20.24 4.26
CA LYS A 573 -6.18 -21.24 5.32
C LYS A 573 -5.27 -22.41 4.92
N THR A 574 -5.45 -22.97 3.72
CA THR A 574 -4.59 -24.04 3.19
C THR A 574 -3.11 -23.64 3.22
N TRP A 575 -2.77 -22.41 2.83
CA TRP A 575 -1.39 -21.94 2.90
C TRP A 575 -0.85 -21.81 4.33
N CYS A 576 -1.66 -21.29 5.27
CA CYS A 576 -1.29 -21.23 6.68
C CYS A 576 -1.00 -22.63 7.27
N GLU A 577 -1.80 -23.62 6.89
CA GLU A 577 -1.60 -25.03 7.27
C GLU A 577 -0.32 -25.60 6.65
N ARG A 578 -0.04 -25.29 5.37
CA ARG A 578 1.22 -25.68 4.70
C ARG A 578 2.44 -25.08 5.37
N TRP A 579 2.43 -23.80 5.73
CA TRP A 579 3.53 -23.17 6.48
C TRP A 579 3.71 -23.79 7.87
N THR A 580 2.62 -24.18 8.52
CA THR A 580 2.67 -24.87 9.82
C THR A 580 3.25 -26.27 9.69
N ALA A 581 2.83 -27.04 8.67
CA ALA A 581 3.37 -28.36 8.37
C ALA A 581 4.86 -28.29 8.00
N GLU A 582 5.25 -27.27 7.24
CA GLU A 582 6.63 -26.99 6.87
C GLU A 582 7.50 -26.76 8.10
N LYS A 583 7.08 -25.88 9.02
CA LYS A 583 7.78 -25.61 10.28
C LYS A 583 7.92 -26.85 11.16
N LYS A 584 6.91 -27.72 11.18
CA LYS A 584 6.96 -28.98 11.94
C LYS A 584 7.94 -29.99 11.34
N LYS A 585 8.04 -30.03 10.01
CA LYS A 585 8.88 -30.99 9.28
C LYS A 585 10.35 -30.55 9.25
N ASN A 586 10.61 -29.28 8.94
CA ASN A 586 11.94 -28.78 8.62
C ASN A 586 12.46 -27.74 9.64
N GLY A 587 11.69 -27.44 10.69
CA GLY A 587 12.02 -26.39 11.65
C GLY A 587 11.69 -24.99 11.11
N LEU A 588 12.04 -23.96 11.89
CA LEU A 588 11.86 -22.57 11.45
C LEU A 588 12.85 -22.24 10.34
N TRP A 589 12.34 -21.58 9.31
CA TRP A 589 13.18 -21.11 8.22
C TRP A 589 14.11 -19.99 8.72
N LYS A 590 15.35 -20.01 8.24
CA LYS A 590 16.36 -18.99 8.56
C LYS A 590 16.83 -18.39 7.26
N LEU A 591 16.83 -17.06 7.20
CA LEU A 591 17.42 -16.34 6.08
C LEU A 591 18.95 -16.61 6.07
N PRO A 592 19.53 -17.08 4.95
CA PRO A 592 20.97 -17.19 4.80
C PRO A 592 21.66 -15.83 4.98
N ALA A 593 22.85 -15.81 5.58
CA ALA A 593 23.51 -14.57 5.97
C ALA A 593 23.86 -13.65 4.78
N ASP A 594 24.13 -14.27 3.63
CA ASP A 594 24.51 -13.68 2.35
C ASP A 594 23.31 -13.40 1.42
N GLU A 595 22.11 -13.84 1.80
CA GLU A 595 20.93 -13.69 0.95
C GLU A 595 20.25 -12.33 1.17
N VAL A 596 19.97 -11.65 0.06
CA VAL A 596 19.12 -10.46 0.04
C VAL A 596 17.67 -10.91 0.19
N TRP A 597 16.93 -10.20 1.04
CA TRP A 597 15.53 -10.49 1.35
C TRP A 597 14.63 -10.56 0.11
#